data_AF-A0A4W6CUK6-F1
#
_entry.id   AF-A0A4W6CUK6-F1
#
_cell.length_a   1.000
_cell.length_b   1.000
_cell.length_c   1.000
_cell.angle_alpha   90.00
_cell.angle_beta   90.00
_cell.angle_gamma   90.00
#
_symmetry.space_group_name_H-M   'P 1'
#
loop_
_entity.id
_entity.type
_entity.pdbx_description
1 polymer ?
#
loop_
_entity_poly.entity_id
_entity_poly.type
_entity_poly.pdbx_seq_one_letter_code
_entity_poly.pdbx_strand_id
1 'polypeptide(L)'
;IVYLFFNVTIFMLQKSICRNSDPSLFPCIFVSGSFCKLLPNIHYSLALYNEKTREMQNFFGLQETGHLDPHTLDVMREPRCGVPDVENFSFYPGKPKWKHHTITYMIAKYTPDMKREDVEKSFQTALKMWSDATPLKFIKVNHGKADIVLSFAPHGDFFPFDGPRGVLAHAFQPGEGMGGDVHFDEDETWTAGSQGYSLFAVAAHELGHSLGLTHSRDPSAIMYPNYRYRSSTQYSLSKDDVLGIQTLYGEEQIIYIKLLFAQKLTCRECYSITWSVTLCFFLRQAYQKRGN
;
A
#
# COMPACT_ATOMS: atom_id res chain seq x y z
N ILE A 1 16.63 -21.61 -19.87
CA ILE A 1 17.80 -21.72 -18.96
C ILE A 1 18.94 -20.73 -19.33
N VAL A 2 18.72 -19.70 -20.16
CA VAL A 2 19.79 -18.75 -20.59
C VAL A 2 19.47 -17.26 -20.34
N TYR A 3 18.41 -16.91 -19.59
CA TYR A 3 18.06 -15.50 -19.29
C TYR A 3 18.13 -15.12 -17.81
N LEU A 4 18.87 -15.89 -17.00
CA LEU A 4 18.95 -15.69 -15.55
C LEU A 4 20.21 -14.95 -15.06
N PHE A 5 21.06 -14.42 -15.95
CA PHE A 5 22.42 -13.97 -15.57
C PHE A 5 22.72 -12.47 -15.72
N PHE A 6 21.76 -11.60 -16.04
CA PHE A 6 22.07 -10.19 -16.35
C PHE A 6 21.87 -9.17 -15.23
N ASN A 7 21.71 -9.57 -13.97
CA ASN A 7 21.48 -8.61 -12.87
C ASN A 7 22.42 -8.74 -11.65
N VAL A 8 23.57 -9.42 -11.75
CA VAL A 8 24.37 -9.80 -10.56
C VAL A 8 25.75 -9.12 -10.43
N THR A 9 26.28 -8.41 -11.42
CA THR A 9 27.72 -7.97 -11.36
C THR A 9 27.98 -6.60 -10.75
N ILE A 10 27.01 -5.98 -10.06
CA ILE A 10 26.99 -4.51 -9.93
C ILE A 10 27.16 -3.97 -8.49
N PHE A 11 26.86 -4.77 -7.47
CA PHE A 11 26.96 -4.32 -6.08
C PHE A 11 28.35 -4.49 -5.44
N MET A 12 29.25 -5.25 -6.08
CA MET A 12 30.61 -5.49 -5.57
C MET A 12 31.59 -4.34 -5.84
N LEU A 13 31.31 -3.44 -6.79
CA LEU A 13 32.23 -2.35 -7.16
C LEU A 13 32.15 -1.14 -6.21
N GLN A 14 31.03 -0.94 -5.50
CA GLN A 14 30.78 0.28 -4.74
C GLN A 14 31.54 0.33 -3.40
N LYS A 15 31.87 -0.82 -2.80
CA LYS A 15 32.73 -0.88 -1.59
C LYS A 15 34.23 -0.69 -1.90
N SER A 16 34.68 -0.91 -3.14
CA SER A 16 36.10 -0.76 -3.51
C SER A 16 36.47 0.66 -3.92
N ILE A 17 35.56 1.44 -4.50
CA ILE A 17 35.86 2.77 -5.07
C ILE A 17 35.96 3.83 -3.96
N CYS A 18 35.14 3.74 -2.90
CA CYS A 18 35.15 4.72 -1.81
C CYS A 18 36.36 4.62 -0.85
N ARG A 19 37.22 3.60 -0.98
CA ARG A 19 38.45 3.49 -0.17
C ARG A 19 39.64 4.27 -0.74
N ASN A 20 39.60 4.63 -2.03
CA ASN A 20 40.75 5.18 -2.76
C ASN A 20 40.47 6.53 -3.46
N SER A 21 39.37 7.21 -3.15
CA SER A 21 39.00 8.47 -3.80
C SER A 21 39.26 9.67 -2.90
N ASP A 22 39.91 10.70 -3.45
CA ASP A 22 40.24 11.98 -2.80
C ASP A 22 38.96 12.68 -2.26
N PRO A 23 38.87 12.98 -0.94
CA PRO A 23 37.70 13.60 -0.31
C PRO A 23 37.34 15.00 -0.84
N SER A 24 38.20 15.64 -1.62
CA SER A 24 38.01 17.01 -2.11
C SER A 24 37.23 17.11 -3.44
N LEU A 25 36.97 16.00 -4.15
CA LEU A 25 36.38 16.00 -5.48
C LEU A 25 34.88 15.61 -5.55
N PHE A 26 34.33 15.06 -4.46
CA PHE A 26 32.90 14.73 -4.37
C PHE A 26 32.42 14.94 -2.93
N PRO A 27 31.50 15.89 -2.66
CA PRO A 27 30.78 15.86 -1.39
C PRO A 27 29.87 14.61 -1.43
N CYS A 28 30.32 13.51 -0.85
CA CYS A 28 29.51 12.32 -0.62
C CYS A 28 28.40 12.65 0.37
N ILE A 29 27.28 13.15 -0.13
CA ILE A 29 26.01 13.13 0.58
C ILE A 29 25.46 11.73 0.40
N PHE A 30 25.54 10.91 1.45
CA PHE A 30 24.82 9.64 1.56
C PHE A 30 23.32 9.93 1.39
N VAL A 31 22.76 9.55 0.25
CA VAL A 31 21.31 9.41 0.07
C VAL A 31 21.06 7.91 0.05
N SER A 32 20.61 7.37 1.17
CA SER A 32 20.33 5.95 1.36
C SER A 32 18.93 5.63 0.84
N GLY A 33 18.74 4.40 0.33
CA GLY A 33 17.42 3.85 0.01
C GLY A 33 16.90 4.07 -1.42
N SER A 34 17.29 3.17 -2.33
CA SER A 34 16.52 2.69 -3.51
C SER A 34 15.76 3.69 -4.41
N PHE A 35 16.24 4.91 -4.58
CA PHE A 35 15.77 5.79 -5.66
C PHE A 35 16.60 5.58 -6.94
N CYS A 36 16.00 4.92 -7.94
CA CYS A 36 16.60 4.56 -9.23
C CYS A 36 17.79 3.57 -9.13
N LYS A 37 17.60 2.32 -9.57
CA LYS A 37 18.71 1.36 -9.79
C LYS A 37 19.67 1.93 -10.84
N LEU A 38 20.73 2.59 -10.37
CA LEU A 38 21.87 3.03 -11.18
C LEU A 38 22.79 1.83 -11.42
N LEU A 39 22.84 1.33 -12.66
CA LEU A 39 23.77 0.29 -13.10
C LEU A 39 25.19 0.92 -13.27
N PRO A 40 26.29 0.35 -12.78
CA PRO A 40 27.58 0.99 -12.57
C PRO A 40 28.47 0.92 -13.80
N ASN A 41 27.91 0.76 -15.00
CA ASN A 41 28.66 0.73 -16.27
C ASN A 41 27.92 1.36 -17.44
N ILE A 42 26.88 2.16 -17.17
CA ILE A 42 26.25 2.99 -18.20
C ILE A 42 26.75 4.40 -17.93
N HIS A 43 27.41 5.04 -18.89
CA HIS A 43 27.45 6.50 -18.92
C HIS A 43 25.99 6.97 -18.98
N TYR A 44 25.36 7.17 -17.81
CA TYR A 44 24.02 7.74 -17.76
C TYR A 44 24.14 9.12 -18.39
N SER A 45 23.45 9.31 -19.50
CA SER A 45 23.33 10.65 -20.05
C SER A 45 22.68 11.51 -18.99
N LEU A 46 23.17 12.73 -18.83
CA LEU A 46 22.52 13.75 -17.98
C LEU A 46 21.02 13.87 -18.33
N ALA A 47 20.66 13.59 -19.59
CA ALA A 47 19.28 13.50 -20.05
C ALA A 47 18.45 12.42 -19.32
N LEU A 48 18.96 11.19 -19.21
CA LEU A 48 18.26 10.08 -18.53
C LEU A 48 18.14 10.35 -17.03
N TYR A 49 19.19 10.91 -16.42
CA TYR A 49 19.13 11.32 -15.02
C TYR A 49 18.03 12.36 -14.78
N ASN A 50 18.03 13.44 -15.57
CA ASN A 50 17.03 14.50 -15.44
C ASN A 50 15.60 13.99 -15.72
N GLU A 51 15.44 13.03 -16.64
CA GLU A 51 14.16 12.38 -16.92
C GLU A 51 13.65 11.59 -15.71
N LYS A 52 14.51 10.78 -15.07
CA LYS A 52 14.13 10.04 -13.86
C LYS A 52 13.87 10.94 -12.66
N THR A 53 14.58 12.07 -12.56
CA THR A 53 14.26 13.10 -11.57
C THR A 53 12.89 13.73 -11.83
N ARG A 54 12.51 13.99 -13.09
CA ARG A 54 11.15 14.49 -13.40
C ARG A 54 10.07 13.47 -13.08
N GLU A 55 10.28 12.20 -13.38
CA GLU A 55 9.33 11.13 -13.01
C GLU A 55 9.09 11.09 -11.50
N MET A 56 10.16 11.19 -10.70
CA MET A 56 10.07 11.31 -9.23
C MET A 56 9.28 12.53 -8.82
N GLN A 57 9.65 13.70 -9.32
CA GLN A 57 9.01 14.96 -8.97
C GLN A 57 7.52 14.94 -9.29
N ASN A 58 7.14 14.44 -10.46
CA ASN A 58 5.73 14.25 -10.85
C ASN A 58 5.00 13.28 -9.90
N PHE A 59 5.64 12.17 -9.50
CA PHE A 59 5.04 11.21 -8.57
C PHE A 59 4.71 11.88 -7.23
N PHE A 60 5.64 12.68 -6.71
CA PHE A 60 5.52 13.38 -5.43
C PHE A 60 4.79 14.73 -5.51
N GLY A 61 4.28 15.13 -6.68
CA GLY A 61 3.61 16.40 -6.88
C GLY A 61 4.52 17.63 -6.74
N LEU A 62 5.83 17.44 -6.92
CA LEU A 62 6.82 18.51 -6.96
C LEU A 62 6.88 19.15 -8.36
N GLN A 63 7.52 20.32 -8.45
CA GLN A 63 7.82 20.92 -9.74
C GLN A 63 8.82 20.04 -10.52
N GLU A 64 8.49 19.69 -11.75
CA GLU A 64 9.31 18.82 -12.63
C GLU A 64 10.52 19.55 -13.21
N THR A 65 11.46 19.96 -12.36
CA THR A 65 12.69 20.66 -12.75
C THR A 65 13.70 19.72 -13.43
N GLY A 66 13.65 18.41 -13.13
CA GLY A 66 14.66 17.43 -13.53
C GLY A 66 15.99 17.60 -12.81
N HIS A 67 16.01 18.36 -11.71
CA HIS A 67 17.19 18.63 -10.90
C HIS A 67 16.91 18.29 -9.42
N LEU A 68 17.95 17.97 -8.66
CA LEU A 68 17.84 17.81 -7.20
C LEU A 68 17.83 19.17 -6.50
N ASP A 69 16.72 19.88 -6.66
CA ASP A 69 16.45 21.08 -5.89
C ASP A 69 16.21 20.77 -4.39
N PRO A 70 16.27 21.77 -3.50
CA PRO A 70 16.10 21.55 -2.06
C PRO A 70 14.81 20.80 -1.69
N HIS A 71 13.70 21.09 -2.37
CA HIS A 71 12.42 20.41 -2.12
C HIS A 71 12.47 18.93 -2.50
N THR A 72 13.10 18.60 -3.64
CA THR A 72 13.33 17.22 -4.07
C THR A 72 14.20 16.47 -3.05
N LEU A 73 15.26 17.12 -2.55
CA LEU A 73 16.14 16.53 -1.53
C LEU A 73 15.44 16.32 -0.19
N ASP A 74 14.55 17.23 0.20
CA ASP A 74 13.78 17.09 1.44
C ASP A 74 12.88 15.85 1.38
N VAL A 75 12.16 15.65 0.27
CA VAL A 75 11.33 14.44 0.05
C VAL A 75 12.18 13.17 0.01
N MET A 76 13.36 13.20 -0.63
CA MET A 76 14.27 12.04 -0.71
C MET A 76 14.86 11.62 0.64
N ARG A 77 14.92 12.53 1.61
CA ARG A 77 15.45 12.24 2.96
C ARG A 77 14.42 11.67 3.92
N GLU A 78 13.14 11.69 3.54
CA GLU A 78 12.08 11.16 4.39
C GLU A 78 12.16 9.63 4.46
N PRO A 79 12.00 9.03 5.66
CA PRO A 79 11.88 7.58 5.80
C PRO A 79 10.68 7.07 5.00
N ARG A 80 10.79 5.90 4.37
CA ARG A 80 9.81 5.42 3.39
C ARG A 80 9.84 3.90 3.21
N CYS A 81 8.86 3.42 2.44
CA CYS A 81 8.83 2.06 1.90
C CYS A 81 9.96 1.84 0.85
N GLY A 82 10.53 0.64 0.86
CA GLY A 82 11.59 0.19 -0.04
C GLY A 82 11.11 -0.35 -1.39
N VAL A 83 9.80 -0.51 -1.59
CA VAL A 83 9.20 -0.91 -2.86
C VAL A 83 9.34 0.22 -3.89
N PRO A 84 9.68 -0.03 -5.17
CA PRO A 84 9.82 1.03 -6.16
C PRO A 84 8.48 1.75 -6.51
N ASP A 85 8.51 3.08 -6.60
CA ASP A 85 7.33 3.93 -6.90
C ASP A 85 6.75 3.73 -8.30
N VAL A 86 7.62 3.43 -9.25
CA VAL A 86 7.30 3.27 -10.68
C VAL A 86 7.69 1.87 -11.13
N GLU A 87 6.97 0.87 -10.61
CA GLU A 87 7.03 -0.46 -11.18
C GLU A 87 6.07 -0.58 -12.36
N ASN A 88 6.61 -0.96 -13.52
CA ASN A 88 5.83 -1.27 -14.70
C ASN A 88 5.30 -2.72 -14.60
N PHE A 89 4.46 -3.01 -13.60
CA PHE A 89 3.79 -4.32 -13.47
C PHE A 89 2.83 -4.63 -14.63
N SER A 90 2.62 -3.67 -15.54
CA SER A 90 1.99 -3.87 -16.84
C SER A 90 2.66 -4.95 -17.70
N PHE A 91 3.91 -5.33 -17.39
CA PHE A 91 4.60 -6.48 -18.01
C PHE A 91 4.14 -7.85 -17.48
N TYR A 92 3.42 -7.90 -16.36
CA TYR A 92 2.77 -9.13 -15.88
C TYR A 92 1.29 -9.10 -16.25
N PRO A 93 0.82 -9.96 -17.18
CA PRO A 93 -0.61 -10.06 -17.45
C PRO A 93 -1.33 -10.53 -16.17
N GLY A 94 -2.10 -9.63 -15.53
CA GLY A 94 -3.05 -10.01 -14.48
C GLY A 94 -3.31 -9.03 -13.34
N LYS A 95 -2.42 -8.04 -13.07
CA LYS A 95 -2.32 -7.35 -11.76
C LYS A 95 -2.13 -8.38 -10.63
N PRO A 96 -0.94 -8.52 -10.02
CA PRO A 96 -0.71 -9.57 -9.05
C PRO A 96 -1.72 -9.48 -7.90
N LYS A 97 -2.53 -10.52 -7.73
CA LYS A 97 -3.56 -10.63 -6.68
C LYS A 97 -3.70 -12.08 -6.26
N TRP A 98 -4.13 -12.29 -5.01
CA TRP A 98 -4.48 -13.62 -4.55
C TRP A 98 -5.72 -14.14 -5.27
N LYS A 99 -5.71 -15.42 -5.66
CA LYS A 99 -6.83 -16.07 -6.35
C LYS A 99 -7.89 -16.59 -5.37
N HIS A 100 -7.54 -16.67 -4.10
CA HIS A 100 -8.37 -17.12 -3.00
C HIS A 100 -8.65 -15.98 -2.03
N HIS A 101 -9.73 -16.09 -1.25
CA HIS A 101 -10.16 -15.04 -0.32
C HIS A 101 -9.66 -15.26 1.11
N THR A 102 -9.15 -16.44 1.43
CA THR A 102 -8.66 -16.78 2.78
C THR A 102 -7.14 -16.78 2.78
N ILE A 103 -6.57 -15.63 3.10
CA ILE A 103 -5.12 -15.43 3.08
C ILE A 103 -4.55 -15.88 4.43
N THR A 104 -3.58 -16.76 4.38
CA THR A 104 -2.86 -17.23 5.58
C THR A 104 -1.65 -16.36 5.85
N TYR A 105 -1.40 -16.02 7.11
CA TYR A 105 -0.21 -15.27 7.49
C TYR A 105 0.50 -15.92 8.68
N MET A 106 1.80 -15.72 8.78
CA MET A 106 2.60 -16.14 9.94
C MET A 106 3.65 -15.10 10.30
N ILE A 107 4.09 -15.13 11.56
CA ILE A 107 5.17 -14.26 12.04
C ILE A 107 6.39 -15.14 12.26
N ALA A 108 7.40 -15.01 11.39
CA ALA A 108 8.60 -15.84 11.43
C ALA A 108 9.60 -15.35 12.49
N LYS A 109 9.75 -14.03 12.62
CA LYS A 109 10.64 -13.38 13.58
C LYS A 109 9.93 -12.19 14.19
N TYR A 110 10.30 -11.85 15.43
CA TYR A 110 9.73 -10.74 16.20
C TYR A 110 10.86 -9.79 16.55
N THR A 111 10.58 -8.49 16.52
CA THR A 111 11.48 -7.46 17.06
C THR A 111 11.59 -7.57 18.59
N PRO A 112 12.78 -7.36 19.18
CA PRO A 112 12.96 -7.24 20.61
C PRO A 112 12.48 -5.90 21.18
N ASP A 113 12.17 -4.89 20.35
CA ASP A 113 11.75 -3.55 20.78
C ASP A 113 10.36 -3.54 21.43
N MET A 114 9.53 -4.52 21.07
CA MET A 114 8.13 -4.60 21.46
C MET A 114 7.81 -5.95 22.09
N LYS A 115 6.81 -5.96 22.98
CA LYS A 115 6.24 -7.23 23.46
C LYS A 115 5.58 -7.95 22.29
N ARG A 116 5.65 -9.29 22.28
CA ARG A 116 5.05 -10.09 21.20
C ARG A 116 3.57 -9.81 21.03
N GLU A 117 2.85 -9.58 22.12
CA GLU A 117 1.43 -9.26 22.09
C GLU A 117 1.15 -7.95 21.36
N ASP A 118 2.01 -6.94 21.53
CA ASP A 118 1.88 -5.64 20.86
C ASP A 118 2.22 -5.73 19.37
N VAL A 119 3.22 -6.55 19.00
CA VAL A 119 3.54 -6.88 17.60
C VAL A 119 2.35 -7.55 16.93
N GLU A 120 1.81 -8.60 17.56
CA GLU A 120 0.66 -9.34 17.03
C GLU A 120 -0.57 -8.44 16.89
N LYS A 121 -0.86 -7.61 17.89
CA LYS A 121 -1.96 -6.65 17.84
C LYS A 121 -1.80 -5.64 16.71
N SER A 122 -0.58 -5.18 16.45
CA SER A 122 -0.28 -4.25 15.34
C SER A 122 -0.59 -4.90 14.00
N PHE A 123 -0.11 -6.13 13.77
CA PHE A 123 -0.40 -6.87 12.54
C PHE A 123 -1.88 -7.23 12.39
N GLN A 124 -2.54 -7.68 13.46
CA GLN A 124 -3.97 -7.97 13.44
C GLN A 124 -4.80 -6.73 13.09
N THR A 125 -4.44 -5.57 13.64
CA THR A 125 -5.12 -4.32 13.33
C THR A 125 -4.88 -3.92 11.87
N ALA A 126 -3.65 -4.03 11.36
CA ALA A 126 -3.33 -3.75 9.96
C ALA A 126 -4.08 -4.68 8.98
N LEU A 127 -4.12 -5.99 9.25
CA LEU A 127 -4.86 -6.96 8.44
C LEU A 127 -6.36 -6.70 8.49
N LYS A 128 -6.89 -6.33 9.68
CA LYS A 128 -8.29 -5.96 9.83
C LYS A 128 -8.64 -4.79 8.90
N MET A 129 -7.72 -3.85 8.69
CA MET A 129 -7.95 -2.66 7.85
C MET A 129 -8.31 -3.03 6.44
N TRP A 130 -7.59 -3.99 5.90
CA TRP A 130 -7.83 -4.51 4.57
C TRP A 130 -9.05 -5.43 4.51
N SER A 131 -9.30 -6.24 5.55
CA SER A 131 -10.50 -7.09 5.56
C SER A 131 -11.80 -6.29 5.70
N ASP A 132 -11.79 -5.14 6.38
CA ASP A 132 -13.00 -4.30 6.51
C ASP A 132 -13.41 -3.62 5.18
N ALA A 133 -12.51 -3.58 4.19
CA ALA A 133 -12.76 -3.00 2.88
C ALA A 133 -12.98 -4.05 1.78
N THR A 134 -12.79 -5.34 2.08
CA THR A 134 -12.73 -6.43 1.08
C THR A 134 -13.42 -7.70 1.58
N PRO A 135 -13.75 -8.65 0.70
CA PRO A 135 -14.21 -9.98 1.13
C PRO A 135 -13.09 -10.89 1.66
N LEU A 136 -11.87 -10.38 1.86
CA LEU A 136 -10.73 -11.17 2.30
C LEU A 136 -10.80 -11.52 3.78
N LYS A 137 -10.29 -12.70 4.12
CA LYS A 137 -10.16 -13.21 5.48
C LYS A 137 -8.72 -13.56 5.76
N PHE A 138 -8.20 -13.11 6.90
CA PHE A 138 -6.83 -13.39 7.30
C PHE A 138 -6.80 -14.41 8.43
N ILE A 139 -6.04 -15.49 8.24
CA ILE A 139 -5.90 -16.57 9.24
C ILE A 139 -4.44 -16.69 9.63
N LYS A 140 -4.15 -16.54 10.93
CA LYS A 140 -2.81 -16.79 11.47
C LYS A 140 -2.54 -18.29 11.47
N VAL A 141 -1.41 -18.70 10.91
CA VAL A 141 -0.87 -20.06 11.02
C VAL A 141 0.44 -20.04 11.80
N ASN A 142 0.71 -21.10 12.56
CA ASN A 142 1.88 -21.17 13.45
C ASN A 142 3.00 -22.08 12.91
N HIS A 143 2.74 -22.81 11.82
CA HIS A 143 3.66 -23.76 11.21
C HIS A 143 3.25 -24.04 9.76
N GLY A 144 4.20 -24.54 8.97
CA GLY A 144 3.98 -24.85 7.55
C GLY A 144 4.25 -23.66 6.65
N LYS A 145 3.54 -23.62 5.52
CA LYS A 145 3.61 -22.51 4.55
C LYS A 145 2.44 -21.56 4.81
N ALA A 146 2.70 -20.27 4.68
CA ALA A 146 1.69 -19.22 4.70
C ALA A 146 1.74 -18.44 3.37
N ASP A 147 0.67 -17.74 3.03
CA ASP A 147 0.64 -16.82 1.88
C ASP A 147 1.46 -15.55 2.16
N ILE A 148 1.52 -15.13 3.42
CA ILE A 148 2.25 -13.94 3.88
C ILE A 148 3.12 -14.31 5.08
N VAL A 149 4.44 -14.22 4.94
CA VAL A 149 5.38 -14.33 6.06
C VAL A 149 5.82 -12.94 6.49
N LEU A 150 5.56 -12.60 7.75
CA LEU A 150 6.02 -11.37 8.40
C LEU A 150 7.31 -11.65 9.14
N SER A 151 8.38 -10.92 8.85
CA SER A 151 9.69 -11.14 9.46
C SER A 151 10.44 -9.84 9.74
N PHE A 152 10.95 -9.72 10.97
CA PHE A 152 11.97 -8.73 11.30
C PHE A 152 13.34 -9.40 11.32
N ALA A 153 14.28 -8.85 10.57
CA ALA A 153 15.69 -9.24 10.67
C ALA A 153 16.56 -8.39 9.73
N PRO A 154 17.88 -8.56 9.83
CA PRO A 154 18.80 -8.37 8.73
C PRO A 154 18.81 -9.63 7.87
N HIS A 155 18.41 -9.59 6.59
CA HIS A 155 18.33 -10.87 5.86
C HIS A 155 18.25 -10.83 4.32
N GLY A 156 19.20 -11.55 3.70
CA GLY A 156 18.98 -12.90 3.13
C GLY A 156 18.27 -13.00 1.78
N ASP A 157 17.58 -11.95 1.36
CA ASP A 157 17.09 -11.77 0.00
C ASP A 157 18.06 -10.86 -0.79
N PHE A 158 17.67 -10.47 -2.00
CA PHE A 158 18.51 -9.60 -2.87
C PHE A 158 18.35 -8.10 -2.57
N PHE A 159 17.63 -7.73 -1.50
CA PHE A 159 17.25 -6.35 -1.17
C PHE A 159 17.67 -6.01 0.28
N PRO A 160 18.98 -5.80 0.53
CA PRO A 160 19.44 -5.46 1.87
C PRO A 160 18.90 -4.09 2.31
N PHE A 161 18.52 -3.98 3.59
CA PHE A 161 18.20 -2.71 4.24
C PHE A 161 19.45 -1.82 4.43
N ASP A 162 19.22 -0.53 4.68
CA ASP A 162 20.24 0.52 4.69
C ASP A 162 20.71 0.96 6.09
N GLY A 163 20.20 0.32 7.15
CA GLY A 163 20.47 0.69 8.53
C GLY A 163 19.45 1.70 9.04
N PRO A 164 19.71 2.40 10.16
CA PRO A 164 18.69 3.28 10.76
C PRO A 164 18.31 4.45 9.86
N ARG A 165 17.00 4.69 9.74
CA ARG A 165 16.34 5.62 8.80
C ARG A 165 16.45 5.17 7.34
N GLY A 166 15.66 5.82 6.48
CA GLY A 166 15.66 5.51 5.06
C GLY A 166 14.58 4.47 4.76
N VAL A 167 14.96 3.24 4.47
CA VAL A 167 14.01 2.17 4.13
C VAL A 167 13.52 1.47 5.39
N LEU A 168 12.24 1.63 5.71
CA LEU A 168 11.66 1.05 6.94
C LEU A 168 11.29 -0.42 6.79
N ALA A 169 10.81 -0.78 5.60
CA ALA A 169 10.29 -2.10 5.27
C ALA A 169 10.16 -2.24 3.76
N HIS A 170 9.96 -3.47 3.30
CA HIS A 170 9.45 -3.76 1.97
C HIS A 170 8.57 -5.00 1.98
N ALA A 171 7.81 -5.17 0.90
CA ALA A 171 6.98 -6.33 0.67
C ALA A 171 7.05 -6.81 -0.77
N PHE A 172 6.70 -8.08 -0.96
CA PHE A 172 6.57 -8.67 -2.28
C PHE A 172 5.11 -8.74 -2.70
N GLN A 173 4.86 -8.53 -3.99
CA GLN A 173 3.53 -8.70 -4.58
C GLN A 173 3.01 -10.15 -4.41
N PRO A 174 1.69 -10.37 -4.46
CA PRO A 174 1.09 -11.71 -4.38
C PRO A 174 1.73 -12.71 -5.35
N GLY A 175 2.11 -13.88 -4.86
CA GLY A 175 2.78 -14.89 -5.68
C GLY A 175 3.19 -16.15 -4.92
N GLU A 176 3.87 -17.05 -5.62
CA GLU A 176 4.47 -18.24 -4.99
C GLU A 176 5.83 -17.91 -4.36
N GLY A 177 6.29 -18.75 -3.42
CA GLY A 177 7.61 -18.59 -2.81
C GLY A 177 7.61 -17.44 -1.80
N MET A 178 8.39 -16.39 -2.08
CA MET A 178 8.44 -15.16 -1.26
C MET A 178 7.34 -14.15 -1.63
N GLY A 179 6.50 -14.45 -2.64
CA GLY A 179 5.41 -13.57 -3.02
C GLY A 179 4.42 -13.40 -1.86
N GLY A 180 4.14 -12.15 -1.48
CA GLY A 180 3.32 -11.82 -0.30
C GLY A 180 4.10 -11.57 0.98
N ASP A 181 5.38 -11.93 1.06
CA ASP A 181 6.16 -11.76 2.29
C ASP A 181 6.44 -10.27 2.57
N VAL A 182 6.52 -9.93 3.85
CA VAL A 182 6.84 -8.59 4.34
C VAL A 182 8.06 -8.66 5.25
N HIS A 183 9.06 -7.84 4.93
CA HIS A 183 10.27 -7.70 5.72
C HIS A 183 10.32 -6.30 6.35
N PHE A 184 10.58 -6.28 7.65
CA PHE A 184 10.75 -5.06 8.44
C PHE A 184 12.24 -4.92 8.79
N ASP A 185 12.78 -3.70 8.64
CA ASP A 185 14.17 -3.42 9.03
C ASP A 185 14.28 -3.43 10.56
N GLU A 186 15.10 -4.33 11.10
CA GLU A 186 15.34 -4.45 12.54
C GLU A 186 16.36 -3.42 13.06
N ASP A 187 17.04 -2.70 12.17
CA ASP A 187 17.89 -1.57 12.58
C ASP A 187 17.04 -0.33 12.97
N GLU A 188 15.72 -0.35 12.71
CA GLU A 188 14.77 0.67 13.11
C GLU A 188 14.14 0.41 14.47
N THR A 189 13.82 1.48 15.21
CA THR A 189 13.11 1.36 16.50
C THR A 189 11.61 1.24 16.30
N TRP A 190 11.06 0.05 16.56
CA TRP A 190 9.64 -0.26 16.38
C TRP A 190 8.80 0.04 17.63
N THR A 191 7.62 0.61 17.43
CA THR A 191 6.71 0.95 18.54
C THR A 191 5.24 0.71 18.22
N ALA A 192 4.43 0.64 19.28
CA ALA A 192 2.98 0.63 19.20
C ALA A 192 2.34 2.04 19.13
N GLY A 193 3.13 3.09 18.83
CA GLY A 193 2.66 4.48 18.78
C GLY A 193 3.35 5.45 19.75
N SER A 194 4.57 5.12 20.20
CA SER A 194 5.42 6.01 20.99
C SER A 194 6.57 6.58 20.14
N GLN A 195 7.68 7.02 20.75
CA GLN A 195 8.83 7.55 20.03
C GLN A 195 9.51 6.45 19.20
N GLY A 196 9.44 6.54 17.88
CA GLY A 196 9.94 5.56 16.92
C GLY A 196 8.99 5.43 15.72
N TYR A 197 9.12 4.34 14.96
CA TYR A 197 8.20 4.04 13.86
C TYR A 197 7.03 3.20 14.36
N SER A 198 5.82 3.55 13.92
CA SER A 198 4.60 2.82 14.24
C SER A 198 4.56 1.54 13.42
N LEU A 199 4.73 0.38 14.08
CA LEU A 199 4.69 -0.91 13.41
C LEU A 199 3.35 -1.12 12.70
N PHE A 200 2.24 -0.68 13.30
CA PHE A 200 0.93 -0.73 12.67
C PHE A 200 0.89 0.07 11.35
N ALA A 201 1.43 1.29 11.34
CA ALA A 201 1.37 2.15 10.16
C ALA A 201 2.19 1.57 9.00
N VAL A 202 3.41 1.10 9.29
CA VAL A 202 4.27 0.46 8.28
C VAL A 202 3.67 -0.86 7.83
N ALA A 203 3.22 -1.72 8.74
CA ALA A 203 2.61 -3.00 8.38
C ALA A 203 1.34 -2.82 7.54
N ALA A 204 0.50 -1.82 7.83
CA ALA A 204 -0.69 -1.55 7.03
C ALA A 204 -0.32 -1.20 5.57
N HIS A 205 0.73 -0.40 5.37
CA HIS A 205 1.28 -0.08 4.06
C HIS A 205 1.81 -1.33 3.33
N GLU A 206 2.74 -2.05 3.95
CA GLU A 206 3.39 -3.21 3.34
C GLU A 206 2.42 -4.37 3.04
N LEU A 207 1.40 -4.55 3.89
CA LEU A 207 0.33 -5.51 3.61
C LEU A 207 -0.50 -5.10 2.39
N GLY A 208 -0.62 -3.81 2.06
CA GLY A 208 -1.23 -3.37 0.82
C GLY A 208 -0.47 -3.90 -0.41
N HIS A 209 0.85 -3.84 -0.40
CA HIS A 209 1.69 -4.47 -1.43
C HIS A 209 1.53 -5.99 -1.47
N SER A 210 1.50 -6.63 -0.29
CA SER A 210 1.27 -8.08 -0.16
C SER A 210 -0.11 -8.51 -0.68
N LEU A 211 -1.02 -7.55 -0.88
CA LEU A 211 -2.35 -7.74 -1.44
C LEU A 211 -2.46 -7.30 -2.91
N GLY A 212 -1.42 -6.75 -3.52
CA GLY A 212 -1.47 -6.37 -4.93
C GLY A 212 -1.48 -4.87 -5.21
N LEU A 213 -1.45 -4.02 -4.18
CA LEU A 213 -1.45 -2.57 -4.35
C LEU A 213 -0.06 -2.04 -4.72
N THR A 214 -0.05 -0.92 -5.42
CA THR A 214 1.14 -0.11 -5.68
C THR A 214 1.06 1.17 -4.88
N HIS A 215 2.16 1.93 -4.85
CA HIS A 215 2.16 3.22 -4.18
C HIS A 215 1.11 4.18 -4.76
N SER A 216 0.52 4.97 -3.85
CA SER A 216 -0.37 6.07 -4.18
C SER A 216 0.40 7.38 -4.30
N ARG A 217 -0.11 8.28 -5.13
CA ARG A 217 0.35 9.69 -5.19
C ARG A 217 -0.39 10.59 -4.20
N ASP A 218 -1.43 10.10 -3.54
CA ASP A 218 -2.20 10.84 -2.53
C ASP A 218 -1.46 10.80 -1.18
N PRO A 219 -0.95 11.92 -0.64
CA PRO A 219 -0.24 11.94 0.64
C PRO A 219 -1.11 11.55 1.85
N SER A 220 -2.43 11.50 1.67
CA SER A 220 -3.37 11.04 2.69
C SER A 220 -3.59 9.52 2.68
N ALA A 221 -3.20 8.82 1.61
CA ALA A 221 -3.33 7.37 1.47
C ALA A 221 -2.37 6.61 2.39
N ILE A 222 -2.78 5.41 2.84
CA ILE A 222 -1.85 4.52 3.55
C ILE A 222 -0.77 4.01 2.60
N MET A 223 -1.09 3.85 1.31
CA MET A 223 -0.16 3.45 0.27
C MET A 223 0.77 4.57 -0.24
N TYR A 224 0.77 5.76 0.38
CA TYR A 224 1.78 6.76 0.08
C TYR A 224 3.16 6.28 0.56
N PRO A 225 4.23 6.36 -0.26
CA PRO A 225 5.50 5.70 0.03
C PRO A 225 6.24 6.24 1.24
N ASN A 226 6.17 7.56 1.48
CA ASN A 226 6.90 8.16 2.58
C ASN A 226 6.13 7.98 3.89
N TYR A 227 6.85 7.63 4.95
CA TYR A 227 6.28 7.36 6.24
C TYR A 227 5.48 8.55 6.77
N ARG A 228 4.25 8.29 7.16
CA ARG A 228 3.38 9.22 7.87
C ARG A 228 2.84 8.51 9.09
N TYR A 229 3.01 9.12 10.25
CA TYR A 229 2.49 8.55 11.48
C TYR A 229 0.96 8.40 11.37
N ARG A 230 0.47 7.19 11.60
CA ARG A 230 -0.95 6.87 11.73
C ARG A 230 -1.19 6.21 13.07
N SER A 231 -2.10 6.80 13.85
CA SER A 231 -2.56 6.18 15.08
C SER A 231 -3.44 4.98 14.76
N SER A 232 -3.23 3.87 15.46
CA SER A 232 -4.13 2.70 15.39
C SER A 232 -5.57 3.01 15.84
N THR A 233 -5.78 4.12 16.55
CA THR A 233 -7.11 4.61 16.96
C THR A 233 -7.83 5.45 15.90
N GLN A 234 -7.11 5.99 14.91
CA GLN A 234 -7.66 6.80 13.80
C GLN A 234 -7.60 6.01 12.50
N TYR A 235 -8.13 4.80 12.56
CA TYR A 235 -8.18 3.80 11.51
C TYR A 235 -9.16 4.21 10.41
N SER A 236 -8.67 4.74 9.29
CA SER A 236 -9.48 4.95 8.10
C SER A 236 -8.60 4.91 6.86
N LEU A 237 -8.93 4.00 5.93
CA LEU A 237 -8.34 3.98 4.59
C LEU A 237 -8.79 5.23 3.82
N SER A 238 -7.90 5.80 3.01
CA SER A 238 -8.29 6.86 2.08
C SER A 238 -9.22 6.31 1.00
N LYS A 239 -9.89 7.20 0.27
CA LYS A 239 -10.71 6.79 -0.88
C LYS A 239 -9.88 6.09 -1.96
N ASP A 240 -8.63 6.52 -2.14
CA ASP A 240 -7.71 5.92 -3.11
C ASP A 240 -7.36 4.48 -2.73
N ASP A 241 -7.03 4.24 -1.44
CA ASP A 241 -6.73 2.90 -0.93
C ASP A 241 -7.95 1.96 -1.07
N VAL A 242 -9.14 2.44 -0.69
CA VAL A 242 -10.39 1.66 -0.77
C VAL A 242 -10.70 1.29 -2.22
N LEU A 243 -10.65 2.25 -3.14
CA LEU A 243 -10.92 2.00 -4.55
C LEU A 243 -9.88 1.04 -5.16
N GLY A 244 -8.60 1.23 -4.80
CA GLY A 244 -7.51 0.38 -5.24
C GLY A 244 -7.71 -1.08 -4.84
N ILE A 245 -7.99 -1.33 -3.57
CA ILE A 245 -8.15 -2.71 -3.07
C ILE A 245 -9.44 -3.36 -3.56
N GLN A 246 -10.53 -2.60 -3.67
CA GLN A 246 -11.81 -3.10 -4.18
C GLN A 246 -11.78 -3.35 -5.69
N THR A 247 -10.90 -2.68 -6.44
CA THR A 247 -10.66 -3.01 -7.85
C THR A 247 -10.05 -4.42 -8.00
N LEU A 248 -9.30 -4.90 -7.00
CA LEU A 248 -8.67 -6.23 -7.01
C LEU A 248 -9.61 -7.31 -6.48
N TYR A 249 -10.30 -7.04 -5.37
CA TYR A 249 -11.03 -8.05 -4.59
C TYR A 249 -12.55 -7.83 -4.52
N GLY A 250 -13.06 -6.71 -5.01
CA GLY A 250 -14.45 -6.29 -4.83
C GLY A 250 -14.72 -5.72 -3.43
N GLU A 251 -15.93 -5.21 -3.25
CA GLU A 251 -16.43 -4.73 -1.96
C GLU A 251 -16.78 -5.90 -1.04
N GLU A 252 -16.65 -5.71 0.28
CA GLU A 252 -17.23 -6.63 1.25
C GLU A 252 -18.76 -6.63 1.06
N GLN A 253 -19.30 -7.70 0.48
CA GLN A 253 -20.74 -7.91 0.49
C GLN A 253 -21.14 -8.31 1.90
N ILE A 254 -21.39 -7.31 2.76
CA ILE A 254 -22.30 -7.52 3.87
C ILE A 254 -23.59 -7.95 3.20
N ILE A 255 -23.91 -9.24 3.29
CA ILE A 255 -25.22 -9.76 2.93
C ILE A 255 -26.16 -9.03 3.87
N TYR A 256 -26.63 -7.85 3.46
CA TYR A 256 -27.92 -7.38 3.85
C TYR A 256 -28.82 -8.53 3.43
N ILE A 257 -29.22 -9.33 4.40
CA ILE A 257 -30.57 -9.83 4.38
C ILE A 257 -31.43 -8.57 4.42
N LYS A 258 -31.54 -7.87 3.27
CA LYS A 258 -32.79 -7.30 2.86
C LYS A 258 -33.68 -8.53 2.83
N LEU A 259 -34.35 -8.76 3.96
CA LEU A 259 -35.70 -9.27 3.95
C LEU A 259 -36.44 -8.34 2.99
N LEU A 260 -36.32 -8.60 1.69
CA LEU A 260 -37.37 -8.33 0.75
C LEU A 260 -38.49 -9.25 1.23
N PHE A 261 -39.21 -8.81 2.26
CA PHE A 261 -40.64 -9.03 2.31
C PHE A 261 -41.16 -8.39 1.02
N ALA A 262 -41.10 -9.16 -0.06
CA ALA A 262 -42.09 -9.04 -1.10
C ALA A 262 -43.41 -9.27 -0.37
N GLN A 263 -44.05 -8.18 0.04
CA GLN A 263 -45.48 -8.17 0.24
C GLN A 263 -46.07 -8.57 -1.11
N LYS A 264 -46.21 -9.88 -1.32
CA LYS A 264 -47.25 -10.44 -2.15
C LYS A 264 -48.55 -9.94 -1.52
N LEU A 265 -48.99 -8.76 -1.97
CA LEU A 265 -50.39 -8.37 -1.91
C LEU A 265 -51.15 -9.37 -2.77
N THR A 266 -51.47 -10.53 -2.20
CA THR A 266 -52.59 -11.32 -2.68
C THR A 266 -53.84 -10.58 -2.25
N CYS A 267 -54.37 -9.75 -3.14
CA CYS A 267 -55.69 -9.18 -3.02
C CYS A 267 -56.70 -10.33 -3.11
N ARG A 268 -57.07 -10.91 -1.95
CA ARG A 268 -58.32 -11.64 -1.77
C ARG A 268 -59.11 -10.84 -0.75
N GLU A 269 -60.36 -10.55 -1.11
CA GLU A 269 -61.38 -9.83 -0.35
C GLU A 269 -61.45 -8.30 -0.57
N CYS A 270 -61.70 -7.88 -1.81
CA CYS A 270 -62.58 -6.72 -2.01
C CYS A 270 -64.01 -7.24 -2.15
N TYR A 271 -64.73 -7.27 -1.02
CA TYR A 271 -66.18 -7.39 -1.01
C TYR A 271 -66.80 -6.18 -1.72
N SER A 272 -67.63 -6.49 -2.71
CA SER A 272 -68.67 -5.66 -3.33
C SER A 272 -69.15 -4.47 -2.49
N ILE A 273 -68.91 -3.23 -2.96
CA ILE A 273 -69.89 -2.13 -2.87
C ILE A 273 -69.81 -1.29 -4.16
N THR A 274 -70.94 -1.25 -4.86
CA THR A 274 -71.26 -0.52 -6.09
C THR A 274 -71.62 0.96 -5.85
N TRP A 275 -71.52 1.75 -6.93
CA TRP A 275 -72.08 3.10 -7.16
C TRP A 275 -71.28 4.34 -6.71
N SER A 276 -70.59 4.97 -7.67
CA SER A 276 -71.00 6.25 -8.30
C SER A 276 -69.82 7.07 -8.80
N VAL A 277 -69.94 7.43 -10.07
CA VAL A 277 -69.09 8.32 -10.87
C VAL A 277 -69.05 9.73 -10.26
N THR A 278 -67.87 10.33 -10.07
CA THR A 278 -67.58 11.77 -10.36
C THR A 278 -66.07 12.03 -10.28
N LEU A 279 -65.47 12.17 -11.47
CA LEU A 279 -64.57 13.27 -11.87
C LEU A 279 -63.61 13.89 -10.82
N CYS A 280 -62.29 13.68 -10.98
CA CYS A 280 -61.33 14.79 -11.09
C CYS A 280 -59.92 14.29 -11.46
N PHE A 281 -59.64 14.29 -12.76
CA PHE A 281 -58.28 14.44 -13.29
C PHE A 281 -57.88 15.92 -13.15
N PHE A 282 -56.75 16.22 -12.48
CA PHE A 282 -55.58 16.87 -13.09
C PHE A 282 -54.64 17.46 -12.04
N LEU A 283 -53.36 17.12 -12.22
CA LEU A 283 -52.18 17.73 -11.64
C LEU A 283 -52.09 19.22 -12.00
N ARG A 284 -51.65 20.09 -11.08
CA ARG A 284 -50.35 20.78 -11.19
C ARG A 284 -50.08 21.79 -10.07
N GLN A 285 -48.80 21.86 -9.76
CA GLN A 285 -48.07 22.88 -9.04
C GLN A 285 -48.54 24.33 -9.30
N ALA A 286 -48.67 25.11 -8.23
CA ALA A 286 -48.07 26.45 -8.10
C ALA A 286 -48.38 27.01 -6.70
N TYR A 287 -47.34 27.24 -5.90
CA TYR A 287 -47.40 27.87 -4.59
C TYR A 287 -46.55 29.15 -4.65
N GLN A 288 -47.17 30.34 -4.73
CA GLN A 288 -46.74 31.56 -3.99
C GLN A 288 -47.62 32.81 -4.26
N LYS A 289 -48.27 33.25 -3.18
CA LYS A 289 -48.42 34.62 -2.64
C LYS A 289 -48.69 35.82 -3.58
N ARG A 290 -49.93 36.33 -3.52
CA ARG A 290 -50.38 37.60 -2.89
C ARG A 290 -51.82 37.32 -2.40
N GLY A 291 -52.24 37.53 -1.16
CA GLY A 291 -52.01 38.69 -0.31
C GLY A 291 -53.06 39.76 -0.62
N ASN A 292 -54.14 39.77 0.14
CA ASN A 292 -54.46 40.94 0.96
C ASN A 292 -54.13 40.54 2.40
#